data_AF-A0AAV0XLD4-F1
#
_entry.id   AF-A0AAV0XLD4-F1
#
_cell.length_a   1.000
_cell.length_b   1.000
_cell.length_c   1.000
_cell.angle_alpha   90.00
_cell.angle_beta   90.00
_cell.angle_gamma   90.00
#
_symmetry.space_group_name_H-M   'P 1'
#
loop_
_entity.id
_entity.type
_entity.pdbx_description
1 polymer ?
#
loop_
_entity_poly.entity_id
_entity_poly.type
_entity_poly.pdbx_seq_one_letter_code
_entity_poly.pdbx_strand_id
1 'polypeptide(L)'
;MPDENLDEASKCLKNTLKRMRSRHFDLLSTSNDSVEYIKIITSVTKQLKNYQVICKLKQSIQNVEEEIDFAAQHIFRRPTFNPQLEYLTTGLSDLCTQILKFCYTKGQCGASQREIKKNFEDLSLFALTTSVRFLTDKDLLLRAGIEVPVYVHHKYTDLWLVKIPSENWSSAVDTIIMENEDLLHIDSDSEDTDSILPPMKRMREEHPTERNTETFDRIIIRPWTRLNLTINKELMEKFLNSVLSKIIVKPGIYLKTLKKEYCTILQPMVVRELVEMLEAMKCIKMILIKNICKPSFFSNPSPLNHNLVFSDVKGLEDDSLIMLEPTLDCEIRFGYFSEKYGDYVK
;
A
#
# COMPACT_ATOMS: atom_id res chain seq x y z
N MET A 1 20.14 -11.14 -15.78
CA MET A 1 20.75 -12.48 -15.77
C MET A 1 22.03 -12.38 -14.97
N PRO A 2 22.08 -12.90 -13.73
CA PRO A 2 23.32 -12.89 -12.96
C PRO A 2 24.31 -13.85 -13.64
N ASP A 3 25.57 -13.42 -13.80
CA ASP A 3 26.63 -14.25 -14.37
C ASP A 3 26.94 -15.44 -13.43
N GLU A 4 26.14 -16.50 -13.49
CA GLU A 4 26.43 -17.78 -12.83
C GLU A 4 27.83 -18.30 -13.22
N ASN A 5 28.26 -18.01 -14.45
CA ASN A 5 29.58 -18.31 -14.98
C ASN A 5 30.74 -17.67 -14.17
N LEU A 6 30.56 -16.47 -13.61
CA LEU A 6 31.61 -15.77 -12.84
C LEU A 6 31.76 -16.32 -11.41
N ASP A 7 30.66 -16.76 -10.77
CA ASP A 7 30.73 -17.39 -9.44
C ASP A 7 31.30 -18.82 -9.55
N GLU A 8 31.03 -19.53 -10.64
CA GLU A 8 31.59 -20.86 -10.90
C GLU A 8 33.10 -20.80 -11.23
N ALA A 9 33.53 -19.84 -12.05
CA ALA A 9 34.96 -19.59 -12.31
C ALA A 9 35.72 -19.18 -11.03
N SER A 10 35.12 -18.33 -10.19
CA SER A 10 35.68 -17.94 -8.88
C SER A 10 35.81 -19.13 -7.91
N LYS A 11 34.79 -20.01 -7.84
CA LYS A 11 34.86 -21.26 -7.05
C LYS A 11 35.95 -22.20 -7.56
N CYS A 12 36.09 -22.34 -8.88
CA CYS A 12 37.12 -23.16 -9.51
C CYS A 12 38.54 -22.64 -9.19
N LEU A 13 38.75 -21.32 -9.29
CA LEU A 13 40.02 -20.66 -8.94
C LEU A 13 40.35 -20.86 -7.45
N LYS A 14 39.37 -20.70 -6.55
CA LYS A 14 39.52 -20.91 -5.10
C LYS A 14 39.94 -22.34 -4.76
N ASN A 15 39.31 -23.32 -5.40
CA ASN A 15 39.63 -24.73 -5.22
C ASN A 15 41.03 -25.07 -5.74
N THR A 16 41.43 -24.47 -6.86
CA THR A 16 42.76 -24.62 -7.45
C THR A 16 43.85 -24.02 -6.56
N LEU A 17 43.65 -22.80 -6.05
CA LEU A 17 44.55 -22.14 -5.10
C LEU A 17 44.66 -22.91 -3.77
N LYS A 18 43.57 -23.52 -3.29
CA LYS A 18 43.58 -24.38 -2.09
C LYS A 18 44.42 -25.65 -2.32
N ARG A 19 44.33 -26.26 -3.50
CA ARG A 19 45.15 -27.41 -3.90
C ARG A 19 46.63 -27.03 -4.05
N MET A 20 46.94 -25.87 -4.65
CA MET A 20 48.30 -25.35 -4.77
C MET A 20 48.92 -25.08 -3.39
N ARG A 21 48.17 -24.45 -2.48
CA ARG A 21 48.62 -24.23 -1.09
C ARG A 21 48.91 -25.54 -0.36
N SER A 22 48.05 -26.56 -0.50
CA SER A 22 48.29 -27.88 0.12
C SER A 22 49.57 -28.52 -0.40
N ARG A 23 49.74 -28.57 -1.73
CA ARG A 23 50.94 -29.15 -2.36
C ARG A 23 52.22 -28.43 -1.97
N HIS A 24 52.20 -27.09 -1.92
CA HIS A 24 53.38 -26.33 -1.48
C HIS A 24 53.63 -26.43 0.02
N PHE A 25 52.59 -26.63 0.83
CA PHE A 25 52.74 -26.90 2.27
C PHE A 25 53.38 -28.27 2.52
N ASP A 26 53.03 -29.29 1.72
CA ASP A 26 53.65 -30.63 1.79
C ASP A 26 55.12 -30.63 1.31
N LEU A 27 55.50 -29.65 0.49
CA LEU A 27 56.88 -29.42 0.02
C LEU A 27 57.70 -28.54 0.97
N LEU A 28 57.13 -28.07 2.09
CA LEU A 28 57.84 -27.26 3.08
C LEU A 28 58.76 -28.13 3.94
N SER A 29 60.03 -28.18 3.53
CA SER A 29 61.11 -28.29 4.51
C SER A 29 62.38 -27.49 4.18
N THR A 30 62.51 -26.79 3.03
CA THR A 30 63.87 -26.32 2.62
C THR A 30 64.03 -24.98 1.88
N SER A 31 63.01 -24.15 1.56
CA SER A 31 63.27 -22.89 0.82
C SER A 31 62.42 -21.66 1.24
N ASN A 32 63.04 -20.48 1.29
CA ASN A 32 62.42 -19.20 1.66
C ASN A 32 61.35 -18.74 0.64
N ASP A 33 61.52 -19.09 -0.64
CA ASP A 33 60.61 -18.72 -1.74
C ASP A 33 59.23 -19.38 -1.59
N SER A 34 59.19 -20.57 -0.99
CA SER A 34 57.94 -21.29 -0.72
C SER A 34 57.04 -20.57 0.31
N VAL A 35 57.64 -19.84 1.25
CA VAL A 35 56.93 -19.05 2.27
C VAL A 35 56.29 -17.82 1.65
N GLU A 36 56.97 -17.14 0.73
CA GLU A 36 56.42 -16.00 -0.01
C GLU A 36 55.27 -16.43 -0.93
N TYR A 37 55.41 -17.57 -1.61
CA TYR A 37 54.36 -18.13 -2.45
C TYR A 37 53.08 -18.45 -1.67
N ILE A 38 53.22 -19.01 -0.45
CA ILE A 38 52.09 -19.26 0.44
C ILE A 38 51.43 -17.95 0.90
N LYS A 39 52.21 -16.90 1.22
CA LYS A 39 51.67 -15.56 1.53
C LYS A 39 50.84 -15.01 0.38
N ILE A 40 51.34 -15.10 -0.85
CA ILE A 40 50.60 -14.65 -2.05
C ILE A 40 49.29 -15.44 -2.22
N ILE A 41 49.31 -16.77 -2.12
CA ILE A 41 48.09 -17.59 -2.22
C ILE A 41 47.09 -17.22 -1.11
N THR A 42 47.55 -17.02 0.13
CA THR A 42 46.66 -16.60 1.22
C THR A 42 46.06 -15.21 1.01
N SER A 43 46.81 -14.28 0.42
CA SER A 43 46.33 -12.95 0.06
C SER A 43 45.28 -13.00 -1.06
N VAL A 44 45.57 -13.71 -2.15
CA VAL A 44 44.64 -13.88 -3.28
C VAL A 44 43.36 -14.60 -2.85
N THR A 45 43.46 -15.64 -2.02
CA THR A 45 42.27 -16.33 -1.48
C THR A 45 41.45 -15.45 -0.53
N LYS A 46 42.06 -14.50 0.19
CA LYS A 46 41.35 -13.49 0.98
C LYS A 46 40.61 -12.49 0.08
N GLN A 47 41.27 -11.98 -0.97
CA GLN A 47 40.64 -11.08 -1.95
C GLN A 47 39.47 -11.75 -2.67
N LEU A 48 39.60 -13.01 -3.05
CA LEU A 48 38.54 -13.77 -3.71
C LEU A 48 37.33 -14.01 -2.80
N LYS A 49 37.56 -14.24 -1.49
CA LYS A 49 36.47 -14.30 -0.50
C LYS A 49 35.76 -12.95 -0.37
N ASN A 50 36.51 -11.84 -0.35
CA ASN A 50 35.93 -10.51 -0.29
C ASN A 50 35.08 -10.22 -1.54
N TYR A 51 35.57 -10.57 -2.73
CA TYR A 51 34.82 -10.44 -3.98
C TYR A 51 33.52 -11.25 -3.95
N GLN A 52 33.56 -12.50 -3.50
CA GLN A 52 32.36 -13.33 -3.36
C GLN A 52 31.33 -12.74 -2.39
N VAL A 53 31.78 -12.11 -1.30
CA VAL A 53 30.89 -11.38 -0.38
C VAL A 53 30.27 -10.16 -1.07
N ILE A 54 31.06 -9.39 -1.82
CA ILE A 54 30.56 -8.23 -2.57
C ILE A 54 29.51 -8.64 -3.60
N CYS A 55 29.73 -9.73 -4.34
CA CYS A 55 28.74 -10.24 -5.30
C CYS A 55 27.42 -10.64 -4.61
N LYS A 56 27.49 -11.32 -3.46
CA LYS A 56 26.29 -11.68 -2.68
C LYS A 56 25.55 -10.47 -2.14
N LEU A 57 26.29 -9.45 -1.67
CA LEU A 57 25.69 -8.20 -1.22
C LEU A 57 25.02 -7.46 -2.37
N LYS A 58 25.67 -7.38 -3.53
CA LYS A 58 25.10 -6.77 -4.74
C LYS A 58 23.81 -7.45 -5.17
N GLN A 59 23.77 -8.79 -5.17
CA GLN A 59 22.55 -9.54 -5.47
C GLN A 59 21.44 -9.27 -4.43
N SER A 60 21.81 -9.19 -3.15
CA SER A 60 20.83 -8.93 -2.08
C SER A 60 20.24 -7.52 -2.20
N ILE A 61 21.05 -6.53 -2.58
CA ILE A 61 20.60 -5.17 -2.86
C ILE A 61 19.66 -5.16 -4.07
N GLN A 62 20.04 -5.80 -5.18
CA GLN A 62 19.20 -5.88 -6.38
C GLN A 62 17.80 -6.46 -6.08
N ASN A 63 17.73 -7.51 -5.25
CA ASN A 63 16.45 -8.08 -4.85
C ASN A 63 15.60 -7.09 -4.03
N VAL A 64 16.22 -6.32 -3.13
CA VAL A 64 15.52 -5.29 -2.34
C VAL A 64 15.01 -4.16 -3.25
N GLU A 65 15.81 -3.76 -4.23
CA GLU A 65 15.44 -2.74 -5.22
C GLU A 65 14.21 -3.17 -6.03
N GLU A 66 14.21 -4.39 -6.58
CA GLU A 66 13.08 -4.93 -7.35
C GLU A 66 11.78 -5.02 -6.52
N GLU A 67 11.88 -5.37 -5.24
CA GLU A 67 10.74 -5.41 -4.33
C GLU A 67 10.16 -4.01 -4.07
N ILE A 68 11.02 -3.01 -3.87
CA ILE A 68 10.60 -1.62 -3.67
C ILE A 68 9.99 -1.07 -4.96
N ASP A 69 10.58 -1.37 -6.11
CA ASP A 69 10.08 -0.92 -7.41
C ASP A 69 8.68 -1.48 -7.69
N PHE A 70 8.44 -2.75 -7.38
CA PHE A 70 7.12 -3.36 -7.46
C PHE A 70 6.12 -2.68 -6.51
N ALA A 71 6.50 -2.43 -5.26
CA ALA A 71 5.63 -1.75 -4.29
C ALA A 71 5.32 -0.30 -4.72
N ALA A 72 6.33 0.43 -5.23
CA ALA A 72 6.19 1.80 -5.70
C ALA A 72 5.17 1.91 -6.85
N GLN A 73 5.21 1.00 -7.82
CA GLN A 73 4.24 0.97 -8.92
C GLN A 73 2.80 0.83 -8.43
N HIS A 74 2.57 0.06 -7.37
CA HIS A 74 1.24 -0.10 -6.78
C HIS A 74 0.81 1.14 -5.97
N ILE A 75 1.74 1.80 -5.28
CA ILE A 75 1.48 3.00 -4.47
C ILE A 75 1.17 4.22 -5.35
N PHE A 76 1.87 4.39 -6.47
CA PHE A 76 1.71 5.54 -7.38
C PHE A 76 0.68 5.33 -8.49
N ARG A 77 -0.14 4.29 -8.41
CA ARG A 77 -1.26 4.13 -9.33
C ARG A 77 -2.13 5.40 -9.29
N ARG A 78 -2.53 5.87 -10.48
CA ARG A 78 -3.39 7.06 -10.64
C ARG A 78 -4.59 6.91 -9.68
N PRO A 79 -4.97 7.95 -8.90
CA PRO A 79 -6.00 7.87 -7.86
C PRO A 79 -7.43 7.81 -8.43
N THR A 80 -7.59 7.14 -9.57
CA THR A 80 -8.85 6.96 -10.30
C THR A 80 -9.54 5.69 -9.83
N PHE A 81 -10.84 5.77 -9.60
CA PHE A 81 -11.68 4.64 -9.25
C PHE A 81 -12.52 4.23 -10.47
N ASN A 82 -12.13 3.13 -11.12
CA ASN A 82 -12.73 2.67 -12.37
C ASN A 82 -13.24 1.23 -12.21
N PRO A 83 -14.51 1.03 -11.81
CA PRO A 83 -15.04 -0.29 -11.50
C PRO A 83 -14.96 -1.24 -12.69
N GLN A 84 -14.24 -2.35 -12.53
CA GLN A 84 -14.08 -3.36 -13.58
C GLN A 84 -15.30 -4.30 -13.62
N LEU A 85 -16.39 -3.85 -14.25
CA LEU A 85 -17.68 -4.57 -14.26
C LEU A 85 -17.65 -5.91 -15.02
N GLU A 86 -16.62 -6.16 -15.85
CA GLU A 86 -16.39 -7.43 -16.56
C GLU A 86 -16.24 -8.63 -15.60
N TYR A 87 -15.83 -8.38 -14.36
CA TYR A 87 -15.68 -9.41 -13.33
C TYR A 87 -16.99 -9.74 -12.59
N LEU A 88 -18.06 -8.99 -12.84
CA LEU A 88 -19.39 -9.34 -12.34
C LEU A 88 -20.07 -10.39 -13.22
N THR A 89 -19.65 -10.52 -14.48
CA THR A 89 -20.20 -11.47 -15.46
C THR A 89 -19.35 -12.73 -15.61
N THR A 90 -18.03 -12.61 -15.42
CA THR A 90 -17.13 -13.76 -15.30
C THR A 90 -17.14 -14.28 -13.86
N GLY A 91 -17.09 -15.60 -13.68
CA GLY A 91 -17.41 -16.29 -12.41
C GLY A 91 -16.66 -15.77 -11.18
N LEU A 92 -17.23 -14.76 -10.52
CA LEU A 92 -16.81 -14.26 -9.23
C LEU A 92 -17.06 -15.35 -8.19
N SER A 93 -16.11 -15.56 -7.26
CA SER A 93 -16.31 -16.55 -6.20
C SER A 93 -17.60 -16.26 -5.42
N ASP A 94 -18.32 -17.30 -4.99
CA ASP A 94 -19.58 -17.16 -4.25
C ASP A 94 -19.42 -16.24 -3.03
N LEU A 95 -18.28 -16.32 -2.35
CA LEU A 95 -17.93 -15.46 -1.22
C LEU A 95 -17.82 -13.99 -1.62
N CYS A 96 -17.10 -13.67 -2.69
CA CYS A 96 -16.97 -12.30 -3.18
C CYS A 96 -18.34 -11.71 -3.57
N THR A 97 -19.20 -12.51 -4.20
CA THR A 97 -20.58 -12.10 -4.55
C THR A 97 -21.43 -11.84 -3.31
N GLN A 98 -21.31 -12.69 -2.27
CA GLN A 98 -22.01 -12.49 -1.00
C GLN A 98 -21.54 -11.23 -0.28
N ILE A 99 -20.23 -10.97 -0.23
CA ILE A 99 -19.65 -9.75 0.36
C ILE A 99 -20.14 -8.52 -0.40
N LEU A 100 -20.12 -8.56 -1.74
CA LEU A 100 -20.58 -7.46 -2.57
C LEU A 100 -22.08 -7.15 -2.33
N LYS A 101 -22.92 -8.18 -2.29
CA LYS A 101 -24.34 -8.05 -1.96
C LYS A 101 -24.55 -7.48 -0.56
N PHE A 102 -23.76 -7.91 0.42
CA PHE A 102 -23.80 -7.36 1.77
C PHE A 102 -23.45 -5.87 1.79
N CYS A 103 -22.35 -5.47 1.14
CA CYS A 103 -21.96 -4.05 1.03
C CYS A 103 -23.01 -3.22 0.29
N TYR A 104 -23.72 -3.80 -0.68
CA TYR A 104 -24.84 -3.13 -1.36
C TYR A 104 -25.99 -2.82 -0.38
N THR A 105 -26.34 -3.74 0.53
CA THR A 105 -27.41 -3.50 1.52
C THR A 105 -27.11 -2.36 2.50
N LYS A 106 -25.83 -2.00 2.67
CA LYS A 106 -25.39 -0.92 3.56
C LYS A 106 -25.46 0.46 2.93
N GLY A 107 -25.70 0.55 1.62
CA GLY A 107 -25.88 1.81 0.91
C GLY A 107 -24.64 2.71 0.95
N GLN A 108 -24.87 4.01 1.10
CA GLN A 108 -23.86 5.07 1.03
C GLN A 108 -22.88 5.07 2.21
N CYS A 109 -23.31 4.60 3.38
CA CYS A 109 -22.46 4.54 4.57
C CYS A 109 -21.43 3.41 4.51
N GLY A 110 -21.61 2.42 3.61
CA GLY A 110 -20.73 1.27 3.47
C GLY A 110 -20.74 0.31 4.66
N ALA A 111 -19.99 -0.78 4.55
CA ALA A 111 -19.84 -1.79 5.59
C ALA A 111 -18.54 -1.58 6.36
N SER A 112 -18.60 -1.44 7.68
CA SER A 112 -17.39 -1.39 8.50
C SER A 112 -16.68 -2.74 8.57
N GLN A 113 -15.37 -2.74 8.77
CA GLN A 113 -14.56 -3.96 8.96
C GLN A 113 -15.12 -4.89 10.06
N ARG A 114 -15.65 -4.32 11.15
CA ARG A 114 -16.26 -5.08 12.25
C ARG A 114 -17.57 -5.74 11.83
N GLU A 115 -18.39 -5.07 11.04
CA GLU A 115 -19.63 -5.63 10.50
C GLU A 115 -19.38 -6.76 9.52
N ILE A 116 -18.41 -6.59 8.61
CA ILE A 116 -18.03 -7.66 7.67
C ILE A 116 -17.55 -8.88 8.46
N LYS A 117 -16.67 -8.68 9.45
CA LYS A 117 -16.18 -9.77 10.29
C LYS A 117 -17.31 -10.46 11.06
N LYS A 118 -18.28 -9.70 11.59
CA LYS A 118 -19.43 -10.24 12.33
C LYS A 118 -20.40 -11.03 11.43
N ASN A 119 -20.58 -10.58 10.19
CA ASN A 119 -21.49 -11.23 9.24
C ASN A 119 -20.92 -12.53 8.66
N PHE A 120 -19.58 -12.66 8.63
CA PHE A 120 -18.87 -13.81 8.07
C PHE A 120 -17.98 -14.50 9.13
N GLU A 121 -18.45 -14.60 10.38
CA GLU A 121 -17.69 -15.17 11.50
C GLU A 121 -17.28 -16.64 11.27
N ASP A 122 -18.08 -17.37 10.49
CA ASP A 122 -17.85 -18.79 10.18
C ASP A 122 -16.68 -19.01 9.21
N LEU A 123 -16.24 -17.97 8.51
CA LEU A 123 -15.19 -18.04 7.50
C LEU A 123 -13.83 -17.65 8.06
N SER A 124 -12.77 -18.26 7.49
CA SER A 124 -11.40 -17.89 7.87
C SER A 124 -11.12 -16.42 7.55
N LEU A 125 -10.50 -15.70 8.49
CA LEU A 125 -10.10 -14.30 8.29
C LEU A 125 -9.19 -14.11 7.07
N PHE A 126 -8.41 -15.13 6.72
CA PHE A 126 -7.57 -15.11 5.52
C PHE A 126 -8.41 -15.06 4.25
N ALA A 127 -9.34 -16.00 4.07
CA ALA A 127 -10.20 -16.03 2.89
C ALA A 127 -11.02 -14.74 2.75
N LEU A 128 -11.60 -14.26 3.86
CA LEU A 128 -12.37 -13.02 3.88
C LEU A 128 -11.52 -11.82 3.45
N THR A 129 -10.30 -11.70 4.00
CA THR A 129 -9.46 -10.55 3.67
C THR A 129 -8.93 -10.60 2.24
N THR A 130 -8.57 -11.78 1.75
CA THR A 130 -8.15 -11.97 0.35
C THR A 130 -9.30 -11.61 -0.60
N SER A 131 -10.53 -12.03 -0.30
CA SER A 131 -11.71 -11.66 -1.09
C SER A 131 -11.98 -10.15 -1.07
N VAL A 132 -11.89 -9.51 0.09
CA VAL A 132 -12.08 -8.05 0.20
C VAL A 132 -10.98 -7.29 -0.55
N ARG A 133 -9.71 -7.69 -0.41
CA ARG A 133 -8.58 -7.11 -1.17
C ARG A 133 -8.81 -7.26 -2.68
N PHE A 134 -9.17 -8.46 -3.13
CA PHE A 134 -9.48 -8.71 -4.54
C PHE A 134 -10.60 -7.79 -5.07
N LEU A 135 -11.68 -7.58 -4.30
CA LEU A 135 -12.76 -6.67 -4.68
C LEU A 135 -12.32 -5.20 -4.71
N THR A 136 -11.40 -4.80 -3.83
CA THR A 136 -10.81 -3.45 -3.82
C THR A 136 -9.85 -3.23 -4.99
N ASP A 137 -9.01 -4.21 -5.33
CA ASP A 137 -8.05 -4.11 -6.44
C ASP A 137 -8.75 -3.97 -7.81
N LYS A 138 -9.99 -4.48 -7.92
CA LYS A 138 -10.86 -4.43 -9.09
C LYS A 138 -11.82 -3.23 -9.09
N ASP A 139 -11.68 -2.31 -8.12
CA ASP A 139 -12.55 -1.14 -7.95
C ASP A 139 -14.05 -1.49 -7.82
N LEU A 140 -14.39 -2.68 -7.34
CA LEU A 140 -15.79 -3.07 -7.05
C LEU A 140 -16.22 -2.62 -5.65
N LEU A 141 -15.25 -2.53 -4.73
CA LEU A 141 -15.40 -1.95 -3.40
C LEU A 141 -14.40 -0.81 -3.21
N LEU A 142 -14.92 0.36 -2.87
CA LEU A 142 -14.10 1.47 -2.42
C LEU A 142 -13.81 1.32 -0.93
N ARG A 143 -12.52 1.24 -0.57
CA ARG A 143 -12.09 1.35 0.82
C ARG A 143 -12.03 2.83 1.20
N ALA A 144 -12.99 3.28 1.99
CA ALA A 144 -13.13 4.64 2.48
C ALA A 144 -13.25 4.67 4.00
N GLY A 145 -13.36 5.86 4.60
CA GLY A 145 -13.59 6.04 6.03
C GLY A 145 -12.71 7.12 6.65
N ILE A 146 -13.07 7.55 7.87
CA ILE A 146 -12.35 8.59 8.61
C ILE A 146 -11.50 7.96 9.71
N GLU A 147 -12.13 7.21 10.62
CA GLU A 147 -11.45 6.57 11.76
C GLU A 147 -11.09 5.10 11.48
N VAL A 148 -12.04 4.36 10.91
CA VAL A 148 -11.97 2.94 10.60
C VAL A 148 -12.22 2.68 9.13
N PRO A 149 -11.68 1.60 8.54
CA PRO A 149 -11.96 1.25 7.16
C PRO A 149 -13.41 0.80 7.00
N VAL A 150 -14.03 1.36 5.98
CA VAL A 150 -15.39 1.15 5.53
C VAL A 150 -15.33 0.77 4.06
N TYR A 151 -16.07 -0.25 3.67
CA TYR A 151 -16.10 -0.74 2.30
C TYR A 151 -17.43 -0.35 1.67
N VAL A 152 -17.36 0.51 0.66
CA VAL A 152 -18.52 1.07 -0.04
C VAL A 152 -18.65 0.38 -1.39
N HIS A 153 -19.87 -0.06 -1.72
CA HIS A 153 -20.17 -0.68 -3.01
C HIS A 153 -20.01 0.34 -4.16
N HIS A 154 -19.45 -0.07 -5.31
CA HIS A 154 -19.17 0.82 -6.45
C HIS A 154 -20.36 1.71 -6.89
N LYS A 155 -21.61 1.24 -6.72
CA LYS A 155 -22.84 2.02 -7.01
C LYS A 155 -23.07 3.22 -6.09
N TYR A 156 -22.49 3.24 -4.90
CA TYR A 156 -22.70 4.28 -3.88
C TYR A 156 -21.44 5.10 -3.59
N THR A 157 -20.42 5.03 -4.46
CA THR A 157 -19.14 5.70 -4.26
C THR A 157 -19.15 7.18 -4.61
N ASP A 158 -20.20 7.67 -5.28
CA ASP A 158 -20.27 9.03 -5.80
C ASP A 158 -20.12 10.12 -4.72
N LEU A 159 -20.50 9.82 -3.47
CA LEU A 159 -20.32 10.73 -2.33
C LEU A 159 -18.91 10.71 -1.72
N TRP A 160 -18.14 9.66 -2.02
CA TRP A 160 -16.80 9.46 -1.48
C TRP A 160 -15.70 9.87 -2.47
N LEU A 161 -16.08 10.12 -3.72
CA LEU A 161 -15.19 10.41 -4.83
C LEU A 161 -15.47 11.80 -5.36
N VAL A 162 -14.42 12.48 -5.79
CA VAL A 162 -14.57 13.76 -6.48
C VAL A 162 -14.60 13.51 -7.98
N LYS A 163 -15.62 14.07 -8.64
CA LYS A 163 -15.76 14.03 -10.09
C LYS A 163 -14.97 15.20 -10.67
N ILE A 164 -13.95 14.90 -11.47
CA ILE A 164 -13.18 15.92 -12.18
C ILE A 164 -13.42 15.72 -13.68
N PRO A 165 -13.64 16.80 -14.46
CA PRO A 165 -13.78 16.66 -15.91
C PRO A 165 -12.53 16.02 -16.51
N SER A 166 -12.69 14.98 -17.33
CA SER A 166 -11.55 14.39 -18.04
C SER A 166 -10.91 15.43 -18.98
N GLU A 167 -9.63 15.24 -19.31
CA GLU A 167 -8.81 16.15 -20.15
C GLU A 167 -9.45 16.51 -21.52
N ASN A 168 -10.49 15.81 -21.95
CA ASN A 168 -11.28 16.11 -23.15
C ASN A 168 -12.35 17.22 -22.96
N TRP A 169 -12.42 17.85 -21.78
CA TRP A 169 -13.47 18.82 -21.46
C TRP A 169 -13.48 20.05 -22.41
N SER A 170 -12.32 20.42 -22.97
CA SER A 170 -12.23 21.51 -23.94
C SER A 170 -13.11 21.29 -25.17
N SER A 171 -13.29 20.03 -25.62
CA SER A 171 -14.14 19.72 -26.79
C SER A 171 -15.63 19.66 -26.44
N ALA A 172 -15.98 19.39 -25.18
CA ALA A 172 -17.36 19.28 -24.73
C ALA A 172 -17.96 20.65 -24.40
N VAL A 173 -17.14 21.57 -23.87
CA VAL A 173 -17.56 22.96 -23.58
C VAL A 173 -17.97 23.69 -24.87
N ASP A 174 -17.28 23.45 -25.99
CA ASP A 174 -17.67 24.01 -27.29
C ASP A 174 -19.07 23.52 -27.75
N THR A 175 -19.45 22.30 -27.38
CA THR A 175 -20.78 21.74 -27.74
C THR A 175 -21.88 22.26 -26.82
N ILE A 176 -21.59 22.41 -25.52
CA ILE A 176 -22.54 22.90 -24.51
C ILE A 176 -22.81 24.41 -24.68
N ILE A 177 -21.82 25.18 -25.16
CA ILE A 177 -22.00 26.60 -25.45
C ILE A 177 -22.92 26.77 -26.68
N MET A 178 -22.79 25.94 -27.70
CA MET A 178 -23.67 25.97 -28.87
C MET A 178 -25.12 25.60 -28.55
N GLU A 179 -25.36 24.57 -27.72
CA GLU A 179 -26.73 24.15 -27.35
C GLU A 179 -27.45 25.17 -26.45
N ASN A 180 -26.72 26.00 -25.69
CA ASN A 180 -27.31 26.99 -24.79
C ASN A 180 -27.63 28.34 -25.48
N GLU A 181 -26.98 28.67 -26.59
CA GLU A 181 -27.33 29.89 -27.36
C GLU A 181 -28.67 29.73 -28.09
N ASP A 182 -29.05 28.50 -28.48
CA ASP A 182 -30.34 28.23 -29.15
C ASP A 182 -31.56 28.31 -28.21
N LEU A 183 -31.36 28.30 -26.88
CA LEU A 183 -32.43 28.32 -25.87
C LEU A 183 -32.72 29.71 -25.27
N LEU A 184 -31.94 30.75 -25.60
CA LEU A 184 -32.09 32.09 -25.03
C LEU A 184 -32.97 33.05 -25.85
N HIS A 185 -33.77 32.54 -26.78
CA HIS A 185 -34.84 33.32 -27.41
C HIS A 185 -36.21 32.98 -26.80
N ILE A 186 -36.53 33.60 -25.66
CA ILE A 186 -37.91 33.78 -25.21
C ILE A 186 -38.11 35.24 -24.79
N ASP A 187 -39.18 35.79 -25.36
CA ASP A 187 -39.59 37.19 -25.42
C ASP A 187 -39.61 37.95 -24.08
N SER A 188 -39.24 39.21 -24.18
CA SER A 188 -39.60 40.28 -23.26
C SER A 188 -41.12 40.45 -23.22
N ASP A 189 -41.75 40.29 -22.06
CA ASP A 189 -42.64 41.32 -21.49
C ASP A 189 -43.27 40.92 -20.15
N SER A 190 -43.50 41.98 -19.37
CA SER A 190 -44.45 42.17 -18.26
C SER A 190 -43.99 42.03 -16.80
N GLU A 191 -44.52 42.99 -16.05
CA GLU A 191 -44.15 43.51 -14.74
C GLU A 191 -44.76 42.73 -13.55
N ASP A 192 -44.21 43.05 -12.38
CA ASP A 192 -44.89 43.15 -11.07
C ASP A 192 -44.98 41.98 -10.07
N THR A 193 -44.48 42.33 -8.87
CA THR A 193 -44.89 42.01 -7.50
C THR A 193 -43.96 41.15 -6.62
N ASP A 194 -43.51 41.84 -5.56
CA ASP A 194 -42.84 41.37 -4.36
C ASP A 194 -43.53 40.18 -3.68
N SER A 195 -42.73 39.15 -3.35
CA SER A 195 -42.88 38.43 -2.09
C SER A 195 -41.57 37.71 -1.72
N ILE A 196 -40.88 38.25 -0.71
CA ILE A 196 -39.70 37.66 -0.09
C ILE A 196 -40.17 36.53 0.84
N LEU A 197 -39.92 35.29 0.46
CA LEU A 197 -39.82 34.14 1.37
C LEU A 197 -38.62 33.27 0.97
N PRO A 198 -37.76 32.85 1.91
CA PRO A 198 -36.61 32.01 1.60
C PRO A 198 -37.06 30.58 1.22
N PRO A 199 -36.46 29.93 0.22
CA PRO A 199 -36.89 28.60 -0.18
C PRO A 199 -36.46 27.56 0.86
N MET A 200 -37.43 26.81 1.39
CA MET A 200 -37.19 25.60 2.16
C MET A 200 -36.39 24.59 1.32
N LYS A 201 -35.22 24.18 1.83
CA LYS A 201 -34.46 23.04 1.29
C LYS A 201 -35.31 21.77 1.36
N ARG A 202 -35.94 21.40 0.25
CA ARG A 202 -36.47 20.05 0.04
C ARG A 202 -35.28 19.12 -0.18
N MET A 203 -35.10 18.14 0.72
CA MET A 203 -34.30 16.94 0.45
C MET A 203 -34.89 16.27 -0.79
N ARG A 204 -34.22 16.39 -1.92
CA ARG A 204 -34.56 15.66 -3.14
C ARG A 204 -33.82 14.34 -3.08
N GLU A 205 -34.54 13.24 -2.92
CA GLU A 205 -34.03 11.90 -3.21
C GLU A 205 -33.80 11.81 -4.71
N GLU A 206 -32.58 12.08 -5.15
CA GLU A 206 -32.17 11.91 -6.54
C GLU A 206 -31.95 10.43 -6.81
N HIS A 207 -32.96 9.79 -7.39
CA HIS A 207 -32.76 8.58 -8.18
C HIS A 207 -32.00 8.97 -9.46
N PRO A 208 -30.91 8.27 -9.83
CA PRO A 208 -30.13 8.65 -11.00
C PRO A 208 -30.90 8.26 -12.27
N THR A 209 -31.52 9.25 -12.90
CA THR A 209 -31.94 9.17 -14.29
C THR A 209 -30.67 9.21 -15.14
N GLU A 210 -30.34 8.09 -15.76
CA GLU A 210 -29.34 7.98 -16.82
C GLU A 210 -29.68 8.97 -17.95
N ARG A 211 -28.80 9.94 -18.20
CA ARG A 211 -28.60 10.61 -19.49
C ARG A 211 -27.34 11.48 -19.41
N ASN A 212 -26.53 11.37 -20.46
CA ASN A 212 -25.32 12.12 -20.81
C ASN A 212 -24.01 11.57 -20.20
N THR A 213 -23.21 10.94 -21.07
CA THR A 213 -21.82 10.55 -20.86
C THR A 213 -20.94 11.79 -20.80
N GLU A 214 -21.09 12.59 -19.76
CA GLU A 214 -20.07 13.55 -19.37
C GLU A 214 -18.93 12.72 -18.77
N THR A 215 -17.82 12.61 -19.50
CA THR A 215 -16.63 11.82 -19.11
C THR A 215 -15.95 12.49 -17.92
N PHE A 216 -16.48 12.29 -16.72
CA PHE A 216 -15.85 12.66 -15.47
C PHE A 216 -15.02 11.50 -14.94
N ASP A 217 -13.77 11.79 -14.59
CA ASP A 217 -12.94 10.88 -13.83
C ASP A 217 -13.36 10.92 -12.36
N ARG A 218 -13.54 9.76 -11.75
CA ARG A 218 -13.86 9.61 -10.33
C ARG A 218 -12.57 9.45 -9.54
N ILE A 219 -12.26 10.41 -8.66
CA ILE A 219 -10.95 10.48 -8.01
C ILE A 219 -11.05 10.36 -6.50
N ILE A 220 -10.14 9.58 -5.93
CA ILE A 220 -9.91 9.46 -4.50
C ILE A 220 -8.97 10.58 -4.08
N ILE A 221 -9.48 11.58 -3.36
CA ILE A 221 -8.64 12.67 -2.86
C ILE A 221 -7.87 12.21 -1.62
N ARG A 222 -6.55 12.29 -1.69
CA ARG A 222 -5.63 12.18 -0.55
C ARG A 222 -4.91 13.50 -0.30
N PRO A 223 -4.37 13.75 0.90
CA PRO A 223 -3.66 15.01 1.20
C PRO A 223 -2.47 15.31 0.25
N TRP A 224 -1.89 14.28 -0.36
CA TRP A 224 -0.82 14.39 -1.35
C TRP A 224 -1.32 14.36 -2.80
N THR A 225 -2.62 14.40 -3.07
CA THR A 225 -3.15 14.41 -4.44
C THR A 225 -3.18 15.84 -4.97
N ARG A 226 -2.56 16.09 -6.13
CA ARG A 226 -2.62 17.37 -6.83
C ARG A 226 -3.87 17.44 -7.72
N LEU A 227 -4.26 18.66 -8.11
CA LEU A 227 -5.43 18.89 -8.98
C LEU A 227 -5.29 18.30 -10.39
N ASN A 228 -4.06 18.17 -10.88
CA ASN A 228 -3.76 17.48 -12.15
C ASN A 228 -3.73 15.94 -12.00
N LEU A 229 -4.30 15.40 -10.92
CA LEU A 229 -4.36 13.96 -10.62
C LEU A 229 -3.00 13.29 -10.38
N THR A 230 -1.93 14.07 -10.26
CA THR A 230 -0.59 13.58 -9.93
C THR A 230 -0.35 13.60 -8.43
N ILE A 231 0.56 12.77 -7.95
CA ILE A 231 0.89 12.69 -6.53
C ILE A 231 1.99 13.71 -6.21
N ASN A 232 1.80 14.52 -5.17
CA ASN A 232 2.79 15.44 -4.66
C ASN A 232 3.90 14.67 -3.93
N LYS A 233 4.98 14.37 -4.67
CA LYS A 233 6.16 13.64 -4.20
C LYS A 233 6.68 14.17 -2.86
N GLU A 234 7.02 15.46 -2.80
CA GLU A 234 7.68 16.04 -1.63
C GLU A 234 6.83 15.92 -0.37
N LEU A 235 5.51 16.09 -0.52
CA LEU A 235 4.59 16.02 0.60
C LEU A 235 4.40 14.57 1.06
N MET A 236 4.24 13.64 0.11
CA MET A 236 4.13 12.22 0.41
C MET A 236 5.38 11.70 1.14
N GLU A 237 6.56 12.02 0.62
CA GLU A 237 7.84 11.63 1.20
C GLU A 237 7.99 12.17 2.63
N LYS A 238 7.64 13.45 2.87
CA LYS A 238 7.65 14.05 4.22
C LYS A 238 6.71 13.32 5.18
N PHE A 239 5.51 12.93 4.73
CA PHE A 239 4.57 12.19 5.57
C PHE A 239 5.07 10.78 5.89
N LEU A 240 5.55 10.04 4.88
CA LEU A 240 6.11 8.70 5.09
C LEU A 240 7.34 8.74 6.00
N ASN A 241 8.25 9.69 5.78
CA ASN A 241 9.43 9.86 6.62
C ASN A 241 9.05 10.24 8.07
N SER A 242 8.06 11.12 8.25
CA SER A 242 7.58 11.49 9.58
C SER A 242 7.05 10.26 10.35
N VAL A 243 6.19 9.47 9.70
CA VAL A 243 5.61 8.26 10.29
C VAL A 243 6.69 7.21 10.57
N LEU A 244 7.60 6.98 9.62
CA LEU A 244 8.72 6.04 9.77
C LEU A 244 9.65 6.46 10.92
N SER A 245 10.08 7.71 10.95
CA SER A 245 10.92 8.27 12.02
C SER A 245 10.28 8.07 13.39
N LYS A 246 8.96 8.25 13.49
CA LYS A 246 8.25 8.05 14.75
C LYS A 246 8.27 6.59 15.22
N ILE A 247 8.13 5.65 14.28
CA ILE A 247 8.16 4.21 14.56
C ILE A 247 9.59 3.76 14.92
N ILE A 248 10.61 4.36 14.31
CA ILE A 248 12.03 4.12 14.67
C ILE A 248 12.31 4.59 16.10
N VAL A 249 11.87 5.80 16.47
CA VAL A 249 12.08 6.35 17.83
C VAL A 249 11.33 5.55 18.90
N LYS A 250 10.18 4.97 18.56
CA LYS A 250 9.35 4.16 19.47
C LYS A 250 8.98 2.82 18.82
N PRO A 251 9.91 1.84 18.80
CA PRO A 251 9.60 0.51 18.28
C PRO A 251 8.52 -0.16 19.14
N GLY A 252 7.62 -0.91 18.51
CA GLY A 252 6.50 -1.56 19.20
C GLY A 252 5.30 -0.65 19.47
N ILE A 253 5.23 0.52 18.81
CA ILE A 253 4.06 1.40 18.91
C ILE A 253 2.81 0.75 18.29
N TYR A 254 1.67 0.87 18.96
CA TYR A 254 0.39 0.40 18.42
C TYR A 254 -0.17 1.37 17.38
N LEU A 255 -0.80 0.83 16.33
CA LEU A 255 -1.41 1.63 15.26
C LEU A 255 -2.47 2.62 15.81
N LYS A 256 -3.28 2.20 16.80
CA LYS A 256 -4.23 3.09 17.48
C LYS A 256 -3.54 4.31 18.14
N THR A 257 -2.40 4.11 18.78
CA THR A 257 -1.64 5.19 19.43
C THR A 257 -1.07 6.13 18.39
N LEU A 258 -0.51 5.59 17.31
CA LEU A 258 0.01 6.37 16.19
C LEU A 258 -1.08 7.24 15.56
N LYS A 259 -2.26 6.65 15.24
CA LYS A 259 -3.43 7.39 14.73
C LYS A 259 -3.83 8.56 15.63
N LYS A 260 -3.79 8.38 16.95
CA LYS A 260 -4.13 9.42 17.93
C LYS A 260 -3.12 10.56 17.95
N GLU A 261 -1.84 10.27 17.76
CA GLU A 261 -0.80 11.31 17.75
C GLU A 261 -0.84 12.17 16.47
N TYR A 262 -1.25 11.58 15.33
CA TYR A 262 -1.33 12.28 14.05
C TYR A 262 -2.71 12.88 13.73
N CYS A 263 -3.71 12.69 14.60
CA CYS A 263 -5.11 13.07 14.31
C CYS A 263 -5.33 14.58 14.09
N THR A 264 -4.41 15.41 14.57
CA THR A 264 -4.47 16.88 14.41
C THR A 264 -4.02 17.33 13.02
N ILE A 265 -3.27 16.51 12.30
CA ILE A 265 -2.67 16.83 11.00
C ILE A 265 -3.30 15.98 9.90
N LEU A 266 -3.51 14.69 10.17
CA LEU A 266 -4.00 13.70 9.21
C LEU A 266 -5.19 12.94 9.75
N GLN A 267 -6.09 12.55 8.84
CA GLN A 267 -7.17 11.64 9.18
C GLN A 267 -6.59 10.26 9.57
N PRO A 268 -7.14 9.59 10.60
CA PRO A 268 -6.64 8.30 11.05
C PRO A 268 -6.54 7.22 9.95
N MET A 269 -7.46 7.24 8.99
CA MET A 269 -7.41 6.35 7.82
C MET A 269 -6.21 6.63 6.91
N VAL A 270 -5.87 7.90 6.69
CA VAL A 270 -4.69 8.28 5.91
C VAL A 270 -3.41 7.81 6.60
N VAL A 271 -3.34 7.92 7.94
CA VAL A 271 -2.20 7.40 8.72
C VAL A 271 -2.06 5.89 8.54
N ARG A 272 -3.17 5.15 8.54
CA ARG A 272 -3.15 3.69 8.30
C ARG A 272 -2.66 3.35 6.89
N GLU A 273 -3.09 4.09 5.88
CA GLU A 273 -2.62 3.89 4.51
C GLU A 273 -1.12 4.17 4.37
N LEU A 274 -0.60 5.21 5.02
CA LEU A 274 0.84 5.49 5.05
C LEU A 274 1.63 4.34 5.70
N VAL A 275 1.11 3.75 6.78
CA VAL A 275 1.72 2.59 7.42
C VAL A 275 1.68 1.36 6.51
N GLU A 276 0.57 1.12 5.82
CA GLU A 276 0.43 0.01 4.86
C GLU A 276 1.39 0.20 3.65
N MET A 277 1.63 1.45 3.22
CA MET A 277 2.66 1.76 2.21
C MET A 277 4.06 1.44 2.72
N LEU A 278 4.38 1.80 3.97
CA LEU A 278 5.67 1.48 4.61
C LEU A 278 5.86 -0.04 4.79
N GLU A 279 4.79 -0.78 5.07
CA GLU A 279 4.81 -2.25 5.09
C GLU A 279 5.00 -2.85 3.70
N ALA A 280 4.35 -2.30 2.66
CA ALA A 280 4.51 -2.75 1.28
C ALA A 280 5.95 -2.60 0.78
N MET A 281 6.64 -1.52 1.18
CA MET A 281 8.08 -1.32 0.95
C MET A 281 8.98 -2.13 1.89
N LYS A 282 8.37 -2.91 2.79
CA LYS A 282 9.03 -3.69 3.84
C LYS A 282 9.96 -2.87 4.73
N CYS A 283 9.69 -1.57 4.91
CA CYS A 283 10.39 -0.75 5.89
C CYS A 283 9.96 -1.14 7.31
N ILE A 284 8.70 -1.57 7.46
CA ILE A 284 8.06 -1.84 8.75
C ILE A 284 7.40 -3.21 8.70
N LYS A 285 7.36 -3.89 9.84
CA LYS A 285 6.59 -5.11 10.06
C LYS A 285 5.36 -4.79 10.90
N MET A 286 4.17 -5.16 10.42
CA MET A 286 2.95 -5.09 11.21
C MET A 286 2.68 -6.44 11.86
N ILE A 287 2.61 -6.47 13.19
CA ILE A 287 2.42 -7.69 13.98
C ILE A 287 1.08 -7.60 14.71
N LEU A 288 0.20 -8.54 14.45
CA LEU A 288 -1.03 -8.71 15.22
C LEU A 288 -0.71 -9.40 16.54
N ILE A 289 -1.06 -8.76 17.65
CA ILE A 289 -0.96 -9.32 19.00
C ILE A 289 -2.36 -9.67 19.46
N LYS A 290 -2.68 -10.98 19.50
CA LYS A 290 -3.93 -11.46 20.08
C LYS A 290 -3.66 -12.25 21.34
N ASN A 291 -4.22 -11.80 22.46
CA ASN A 291 -4.26 -12.62 23.66
C ASN A 291 -5.40 -13.65 23.54
N ILE A 292 -5.06 -14.94 23.55
CA ILE A 292 -6.05 -16.03 23.50
C ILE A 292 -6.84 -16.12 24.81
N CYS A 293 -6.26 -15.68 25.92
CA CYS A 293 -6.85 -15.81 27.25
C CYS A 293 -7.30 -14.45 27.78
N LYS A 294 -8.61 -14.23 27.88
CA LYS A 294 -9.15 -13.06 28.58
C LYS A 294 -8.79 -13.21 30.07
N PRO A 295 -7.99 -12.32 30.66
CA PRO A 295 -7.58 -12.47 32.05
C PRO A 295 -8.82 -12.43 32.95
N SER A 296 -8.97 -13.45 33.80
CA SER A 296 -10.01 -13.50 34.82
C SER A 296 -9.37 -13.24 36.18
N PHE A 297 -10.07 -12.60 37.12
CA PHE A 297 -9.57 -12.40 38.48
C PHE A 297 -9.17 -13.71 39.18
N PHE A 298 -9.65 -14.85 38.68
CA PHE A 298 -9.34 -16.19 39.19
C PHE A 298 -8.40 -17.00 38.28
N SER A 299 -7.88 -16.42 37.19
CA SER A 299 -6.92 -17.14 36.35
C SER A 299 -5.56 -17.20 37.03
N ASN A 300 -4.93 -18.39 37.03
CA ASN A 300 -3.59 -18.55 37.56
C ASN A 300 -2.63 -17.56 36.88
N PRO A 301 -1.87 -16.74 37.62
CA PRO A 301 -0.83 -15.88 37.06
C PRO A 301 0.38 -16.74 36.71
N SER A 302 0.27 -17.54 35.65
CA SER A 302 1.40 -18.24 35.05
C SER A 302 1.90 -17.43 33.86
N PRO A 303 3.21 -17.21 33.69
CA PRO A 303 3.77 -16.59 32.48
C PRO A 303 3.42 -17.37 31.19
N LEU A 304 2.97 -18.63 31.31
CA LEU A 304 2.46 -19.46 30.22
C LEU A 304 0.97 -19.25 29.89
N ASN A 305 0.21 -18.53 30.73
CA ASN A 305 -1.24 -18.31 30.51
C ASN A 305 -1.54 -17.09 29.63
N HIS A 306 -0.52 -16.26 29.36
CA HIS A 306 -0.57 -15.26 28.30
C HIS A 306 -0.17 -15.91 26.98
N ASN A 307 -1.08 -16.69 26.40
CA ASN A 307 -0.93 -17.19 25.04
C ASN A 307 -1.12 -16.02 24.06
N LEU A 308 -0.06 -15.21 23.93
CA LEU A 308 0.04 -14.16 22.92
C LEU A 308 0.35 -14.82 21.58
N VAL A 309 -0.57 -14.71 20.64
CA VAL A 309 -0.33 -15.11 19.25
C VAL A 309 0.17 -13.89 18.51
N PHE A 310 1.35 -14.04 17.93
CA PHE A 310 1.90 -13.13 16.94
C PHE A 310 1.57 -13.68 15.56
N SER A 311 0.83 -12.93 14.77
CA SER A 311 0.55 -13.27 13.37
C SER A 311 0.69 -12.03 12.49
N ASP A 312 0.95 -12.23 11.21
CA ASP A 312 1.00 -11.12 10.26
C ASP A 312 -0.39 -10.49 10.09
N VAL A 313 -0.43 -9.18 9.86
CA VAL A 313 -1.67 -8.42 9.70
C VAL A 313 -2.28 -8.71 8.34
N LYS A 314 -3.53 -9.18 8.32
CA LYS A 314 -4.23 -9.53 7.09
C LYS A 314 -4.99 -8.34 6.52
N GLY A 315 -5.38 -7.36 7.33
CA GLY A 315 -6.02 -6.11 6.93
C GLY A 315 -7.43 -5.91 7.50
N LEU A 316 -8.04 -6.94 8.10
CA LEU A 316 -9.36 -6.88 8.74
C LEU A 316 -9.28 -7.04 10.28
N GLU A 317 -8.12 -6.78 10.87
CA GLU A 317 -7.91 -6.79 12.33
C GLU A 317 -8.07 -5.42 12.99
N ASP A 318 -8.35 -5.43 14.30
CA ASP A 318 -8.58 -4.19 15.05
C ASP A 318 -7.27 -3.43 15.29
N ASP A 319 -7.29 -2.12 15.04
CA ASP A 319 -6.10 -1.26 15.10
C ASP A 319 -5.43 -1.23 16.48
N SER A 320 -6.15 -1.61 17.55
CA SER A 320 -5.60 -1.68 18.90
C SER A 320 -4.69 -2.88 19.13
N LEU A 321 -4.79 -3.91 18.28
CA LEU A 321 -4.00 -5.15 18.37
C LEU A 321 -2.81 -5.15 17.41
N ILE A 322 -2.69 -4.13 16.56
CA ILE A 322 -1.63 -4.03 15.56
C ILE A 322 -0.45 -3.27 16.17
N MET A 323 0.67 -3.97 16.34
CA MET A 323 1.95 -3.43 16.75
C MET A 323 2.86 -3.20 15.54
N LEU A 324 3.60 -2.10 15.55
CA LEU A 324 4.50 -1.70 14.46
C LEU A 324 5.95 -1.84 14.91
N GLU A 325 6.75 -2.58 14.14
CA GLU A 325 8.17 -2.79 14.40
C GLU A 325 9.00 -2.36 13.17
N PRO A 326 10.02 -1.50 13.33
CA PRO A 326 10.89 -1.12 12.22
C PRO A 326 11.81 -2.30 11.83
N THR A 327 12.05 -2.47 10.53
CA THR A 327 13.03 -3.44 10.04
C THR A 327 14.46 -2.88 10.18
N LEU A 328 15.46 -3.74 10.36
CA LEU A 328 16.86 -3.32 10.52
C LEU A 328 17.39 -2.45 9.37
N ASP A 329 16.89 -2.67 8.15
CA ASP A 329 17.27 -1.95 6.93
C ASP A 329 16.23 -0.92 6.49
N CYS A 330 15.32 -0.50 7.38
CA CYS A 330 14.22 0.39 7.05
C CYS A 330 14.66 1.75 6.45
N GLU A 331 15.73 2.35 6.98
CA GLU A 331 16.26 3.62 6.47
C GLU A 331 16.90 3.47 5.08
N ILE A 332 17.57 2.35 4.82
CA ILE A 332 18.19 2.07 3.53
C ILE A 332 17.12 1.87 2.46
N ARG A 333 16.08 1.07 2.79
CA ARG A 333 14.93 0.84 1.92
C ARG A 333 14.18 2.14 1.61
N PHE A 334 13.94 2.95 2.64
CA PHE A 334 13.27 4.24 2.48
C PHE A 334 14.13 5.24 1.68
N GLY A 335 15.45 5.25 1.88
CA GLY A 335 16.38 6.09 1.13
C GLY A 335 16.39 5.75 -0.37
N TYR A 336 16.46 4.45 -0.71
CA TYR A 336 16.37 4.00 -2.09
C TYR A 336 15.05 4.41 -2.74
N PHE A 337 13.94 4.24 -2.01
CA PHE A 337 12.62 4.67 -2.46
C PHE A 337 12.57 6.19 -2.72
N SER A 338 13.06 7.02 -1.78
CA SER A 338 13.15 8.49 -1.90
C SER A 338 13.92 8.93 -3.16
N GLU A 339 15.03 8.27 -3.46
CA GLU A 339 15.86 8.55 -4.63
C GLU A 339 15.13 8.19 -5.94
N LYS A 340 14.53 7.00 -6.01
CA LYS A 340 13.84 6.48 -7.21
C LYS A 340 12.44 7.01 -7.44
N TYR A 341 11.86 7.72 -6.48
CA TYR A 341 10.51 8.31 -6.57
C TYR A 341 10.23 9.13 -7.84
N GLY A 342 11.26 9.71 -8.47
CA GLY A 342 11.10 10.51 -9.69
C GLY A 342 10.74 9.69 -10.92
N ASP A 343 11.08 8.40 -10.95
CA ASP A 343 10.88 7.53 -12.11
C ASP A 343 9.43 6.99 -12.19
N TYR A 344 8.68 7.02 -11.08
CA TYR A 344 7.35 6.39 -10.94
C TYR A 344 6.16 7.29 -11.30
N VAL A 345 6.34 8.60 -11.45
CA VAL A 345 5.24 9.59 -11.61
C VAL A 345 5.04 10.01 -13.07
N LYS A 346 5.17 9.07 -14.02
CA LYS A 346 4.96 9.36 -15.44
C LYS A 346 3.50 9.39 -15.84
#